data_AF-A0A444UDU0-F1
#
_entry.id   AF-A0A444UDU0-F1
#
_cell.length_a   1.000
_cell.length_b   1.000
_cell.length_c   1.000
_cell.angle_alpha   90.00
_cell.angle_beta   90.00
_cell.angle_gamma   90.00
#
_symmetry.space_group_name_H-M   'P 1'
#
loop_
_entity.id
_entity.type
_entity.pdbx_description
1 polymer ?
#
loop_
_entity_poly.entity_id
_entity_poly.type
_entity_poly.pdbx_seq_one_letter_code
_entity_poly.pdbx_strand_id
1 'polypeptide(L)'
;MTKLAEDYGEVYSLRLGWSKTVVVNGYKMVKEALVNQAEAFSERPLTPVFHRLNKGQGLILSSGHMWKRQRRFAFTTLKNFGVGKKTLESTILEEIRHLQETIEEEQGRPYDPHFTFNNAVSNIICSVVLGRRFEYSDVHFQEILHLMFEGLYLQGTIWGQLYDAFPAVMRLIPGRHQTLFSNIGKVADFLREEIRQHRQDWDPSAPRDYIDCYLREMEKSKDDALAGFCEENLCYTTLDLFGAGTETTSTTLRWALLYMIKYLQIQEKVQAEIDSVIGQARQPSMEDKPNMPYTDAVIHEVQRMGNIVPLNLPRKTTKDTTLGRYFIPKVVDYLYDMPLFLSLVLRGLFTMGGLVWIFCLRIAVCCCGAVVSLSSPLCVIPEPLCGVLGAVDDLMVVFLLLICMININQQIGPERANIANSTVQGVLTDSL
;
A
#
# COMPACT_ATOMS: atom_id res chain seq x y z
N MET A 1 -15.11 -2.89 -6.45
CA MET A 1 -16.12 -3.67 -5.72
C MET A 1 -17.29 -2.82 -5.24
N THR A 2 -17.36 -1.55 -5.60
CA THR A 2 -18.61 -0.78 -5.58
C THR A 2 -19.74 -1.54 -6.27
N LYS A 3 -19.44 -2.21 -7.41
CA LYS A 3 -20.35 -3.17 -8.06
C LYS A 3 -20.78 -4.35 -7.19
N LEU A 4 -19.87 -4.94 -6.41
CA LEU A 4 -20.23 -6.01 -5.47
C LEU A 4 -21.01 -5.47 -4.28
N ALA A 5 -20.76 -4.22 -3.87
CA ALA A 5 -21.57 -3.57 -2.84
C ALA A 5 -23.00 -3.26 -3.34
N GLU A 6 -23.18 -2.99 -4.63
CA GLU A 6 -24.51 -2.87 -5.26
C GLU A 6 -25.27 -4.21 -5.17
N ASP A 7 -24.61 -5.33 -5.44
CA ASP A 7 -25.25 -6.66 -5.44
C ASP A 7 -25.42 -7.26 -4.03
N TYR A 8 -24.42 -7.12 -3.16
CA TYR A 8 -24.34 -7.83 -1.87
C TYR A 8 -24.52 -6.91 -0.65
N GLY A 9 -24.61 -5.60 -0.85
CA GLY A 9 -24.76 -4.58 0.18
C GLY A 9 -23.44 -4.06 0.75
N GLU A 10 -23.54 -3.20 1.78
CA GLU A 10 -22.39 -2.52 2.39
C GLU A 10 -21.39 -3.45 3.07
N VAL A 11 -21.82 -4.63 3.52
CA VAL A 11 -20.97 -5.63 4.17
C VAL A 11 -21.15 -6.98 3.49
N TYR A 12 -20.06 -7.54 2.95
CA TYR A 12 -20.07 -8.84 2.31
C TYR A 12 -18.75 -9.59 2.53
N SER A 13 -18.76 -10.91 2.31
CA SER A 13 -17.55 -11.74 2.45
C SER A 13 -17.03 -12.20 1.10
N LEU A 14 -15.69 -12.26 0.99
CA LEU A 14 -14.95 -12.83 -0.12
C LEU A 14 -14.02 -13.92 0.38
N ARG A 15 -13.62 -14.79 -0.55
CA ARG A 15 -12.55 -15.75 -0.32
C ARG A 15 -11.39 -15.43 -1.26
N LEU A 16 -10.27 -15.00 -0.70
CA LEU A 16 -9.04 -14.70 -1.41
C LEU A 16 -8.05 -15.83 -1.14
N GLY A 17 -7.90 -16.76 -2.08
CA GLY A 17 -7.17 -18.01 -1.85
C GLY A 17 -7.82 -18.82 -0.72
N TRP A 18 -7.05 -19.14 0.31
CA TRP A 18 -7.56 -19.82 1.51
C TRP A 18 -8.18 -18.88 2.54
N SER A 19 -7.94 -17.57 2.44
CA SER A 19 -8.34 -16.60 3.46
C SER A 19 -9.77 -16.10 3.25
N LYS A 20 -10.53 -16.05 4.35
CA LYS A 20 -11.85 -15.41 4.39
C LYS A 20 -11.68 -13.93 4.74
N THR A 21 -12.24 -13.09 3.90
CA THR A 21 -12.15 -11.63 3.97
C THR A 21 -13.55 -11.06 4.05
N VAL A 22 -13.79 -10.09 4.92
CA VAL A 22 -15.02 -9.30 4.94
C VAL A 22 -14.70 -7.93 4.38
N VAL A 23 -15.47 -7.47 3.41
CA VAL A 23 -15.34 -6.12 2.87
C VAL A 23 -16.43 -5.27 3.49
N VAL A 24 -16.04 -4.10 3.99
CA VAL A 24 -16.94 -3.11 4.57
C VAL A 24 -16.85 -1.85 3.75
N ASN A 25 -17.95 -1.51 3.11
CA ASN A 25 -18.09 -0.33 2.27
C ASN A 25 -19.08 0.63 2.91
N GLY A 26 -18.97 1.91 2.55
CA GLY A 26 -19.90 2.94 2.99
C GLY A 26 -19.55 3.53 4.36
N TYR A 27 -19.71 4.85 4.48
CA TYR A 27 -19.35 5.62 5.66
C TYR A 27 -19.95 5.04 6.95
N LYS A 28 -21.21 4.62 6.91
CA LYS A 28 -21.94 4.13 8.08
C LYS A 28 -21.29 2.87 8.66
N MET A 29 -21.07 1.84 7.83
CA MET A 29 -20.51 0.57 8.29
C MET A 29 -19.02 0.66 8.60
N VAL A 30 -18.26 1.48 7.86
CA VAL A 30 -16.85 1.73 8.15
C VAL A 30 -16.69 2.44 9.50
N LYS A 31 -17.52 3.47 9.78
CA LYS A 31 -17.53 4.17 11.08
C LYS A 31 -17.94 3.24 12.22
N GLU A 32 -18.96 2.41 12.00
CA GLU A 32 -19.40 1.42 12.99
C GLU A 32 -18.25 0.47 13.37
N ALA A 33 -17.55 -0.10 12.37
CA ALA A 33 -16.45 -1.02 12.62
C ALA A 33 -15.22 -0.32 13.25
N LEU A 34 -14.77 0.81 12.70
CA LEU A 34 -13.47 1.40 13.06
C LEU A 34 -13.53 2.40 14.21
N VAL A 35 -14.71 2.97 14.51
CA VAL A 35 -14.88 3.97 15.57
C VAL A 35 -15.71 3.40 16.71
N ASN A 36 -16.94 2.96 16.43
CA ASN A 36 -17.86 2.50 17.48
C ASN A 36 -17.42 1.16 18.08
N GLN A 37 -16.84 0.29 17.26
CA GLN A 37 -16.33 -1.03 17.65
C GLN A 37 -14.80 -1.13 17.52
N ALA A 38 -14.08 -0.02 17.72
CA ALA A 38 -12.65 0.08 17.44
C ALA A 38 -11.80 -1.04 18.08
N GLU A 39 -12.11 -1.46 19.31
CA GLU A 39 -11.39 -2.56 19.98
C GLU A 39 -11.60 -3.92 19.30
N ALA A 40 -12.84 -4.18 18.84
CA ALA A 40 -13.20 -5.41 18.16
C ALA A 40 -12.47 -5.57 16.83
N PHE A 41 -12.18 -4.46 16.12
CA PHE A 41 -11.50 -4.45 14.81
C PHE A 41 -10.08 -3.85 14.89
N SER A 42 -9.44 -3.86 16.06
CA SER A 42 -8.17 -3.16 16.27
C SER A 42 -6.96 -3.90 15.69
N GLU A 43 -7.00 -5.23 15.59
CA GLU A 43 -5.86 -6.05 15.20
C GLU A 43 -5.52 -5.97 13.72
N ARG A 44 -4.31 -6.41 13.40
CA ARG A 44 -3.73 -6.51 12.07
C ARG A 44 -3.51 -7.97 11.71
N PRO A 45 -3.88 -8.41 10.51
CA PRO A 45 -3.56 -9.75 10.07
C PRO A 45 -2.09 -9.88 9.73
N LEU A 46 -1.52 -11.00 10.15
CA LEU A 46 -0.20 -11.42 9.76
C LEU A 46 -0.28 -12.17 8.43
N THR A 47 -0.28 -11.44 7.32
CA THR A 47 -0.26 -12.05 5.98
C THR A 47 1.07 -12.77 5.74
N PRO A 48 1.14 -13.76 4.84
CA PRO A 48 2.40 -14.35 4.43
C PRO A 48 3.47 -13.36 3.91
N VAL A 49 3.11 -12.34 3.12
CA VAL A 49 4.04 -11.30 2.65
C VAL A 49 4.63 -10.56 3.85
N PHE A 50 3.79 -10.00 4.73
CA PHE A 50 4.25 -9.29 5.92
C PHE A 50 5.08 -10.16 6.85
N HIS A 51 4.66 -11.41 7.11
CA HIS A 51 5.45 -12.33 7.91
C HIS A 51 6.88 -12.51 7.35
N ARG A 52 7.04 -12.58 6.02
CA ARG A 52 8.37 -12.66 5.40
C ARG A 52 9.15 -11.35 5.46
N LEU A 53 8.48 -10.19 5.36
CA LEU A 53 9.13 -8.88 5.38
C LEU A 53 9.58 -8.47 6.79
N ASN A 54 8.71 -8.64 7.80
CA ASN A 54 8.93 -8.08 9.14
C ASN A 54 8.64 -9.04 10.30
N LYS A 55 8.34 -10.31 10.04
CA LYS A 55 8.06 -11.32 11.09
C LYS A 55 6.96 -10.93 12.09
N GLY A 56 6.04 -10.03 11.71
CA GLY A 56 4.98 -9.52 12.57
C GLY A 56 5.39 -8.40 13.53
N GLN A 57 6.59 -7.85 13.36
CA GLN A 57 7.13 -6.70 14.08
C GLN A 57 6.85 -5.38 13.33
N GLY A 58 7.25 -4.23 13.89
CA GLY A 58 6.97 -2.90 13.36
C GLY A 58 5.75 -2.22 13.98
N LEU A 59 5.21 -1.20 13.30
CA LEU A 59 4.10 -0.34 13.72
C LEU A 59 2.84 -0.49 12.87
N ILE A 60 2.98 -0.73 11.56
CA ILE A 60 1.87 -0.64 10.61
C ILE A 60 0.95 -1.86 10.74
N LEU A 61 1.53 -3.07 10.82
CA LEU A 61 0.82 -4.34 10.70
C LEU A 61 1.10 -5.34 11.83
N SER A 62 1.71 -4.87 12.92
CA SER A 62 1.84 -5.65 14.15
C SER A 62 0.56 -5.55 15.01
N SER A 63 0.42 -6.49 15.94
CA SER A 63 -0.76 -6.65 16.80
C SER A 63 -0.40 -6.88 18.27
N GLY A 64 -1.40 -6.81 19.15
CA GLY A 64 -1.27 -7.21 20.55
C GLY A 64 -0.49 -6.22 21.43
N HIS A 65 0.10 -6.74 22.50
CA HIS A 65 0.80 -5.95 23.52
C HIS A 65 2.01 -5.19 22.94
N MET A 66 2.84 -5.89 22.15
CA MET A 66 3.99 -5.31 21.45
C MET A 66 3.57 -4.09 20.63
N TRP A 67 2.58 -4.23 19.74
CA TRP A 67 2.09 -3.11 18.92
C TRP A 67 1.60 -1.93 19.76
N LYS A 68 0.84 -2.17 20.84
CA LYS A 68 0.35 -1.09 21.72
C LYS A 68 1.51 -0.32 22.35
N ARG A 69 2.54 -1.02 22.85
CA ARG A 69 3.73 -0.40 23.45
C ARG A 69 4.54 0.37 22.41
N GLN A 70 4.85 -0.25 21.27
CA GLN A 70 5.61 0.35 20.17
C GLN A 70 4.92 1.58 19.58
N ARG A 71 3.61 1.49 19.30
CA ARG A 71 2.82 2.61 18.78
C ARG A 71 2.74 3.78 19.75
N ARG A 72 2.55 3.50 21.05
CA ARG A 72 2.53 4.55 22.08
C ARG A 72 3.88 5.25 22.18
N PHE A 73 4.97 4.48 22.17
CA PHE A 73 6.33 5.01 22.16
C PHE A 73 6.54 5.90 20.94
N ALA A 74 6.33 5.38 19.73
CA ALA A 74 6.56 6.12 18.49
C ALA A 74 5.73 7.40 18.41
N PHE A 75 4.44 7.36 18.76
CA PHE A 75 3.61 8.56 18.78
C PHE A 75 4.12 9.62 19.76
N THR A 76 4.57 9.19 20.95
CA THR A 76 5.11 10.11 21.96
C THR A 76 6.42 10.74 21.47
N THR A 77 7.31 9.93 20.91
CA THR A 77 8.62 10.38 20.39
C THR A 77 8.47 11.32 19.21
N LEU A 78 7.65 10.98 18.22
CA LEU A 78 7.36 11.85 17.07
C LEU A 78 6.78 13.20 17.51
N LYS A 79 5.85 13.20 18.48
CA LYS A 79 5.30 14.44 19.04
C LYS A 79 6.36 15.26 19.79
N ASN A 80 7.34 14.63 20.42
CA ASN A 80 8.44 15.32 21.09
C ASN A 80 9.38 15.99 20.08
N PHE A 81 9.67 15.33 18.95
CA PHE A 81 10.43 15.90 17.83
C PHE A 81 9.64 16.84 16.92
N GLY A 82 8.42 17.21 17.33
CA GLY A 82 7.69 18.30 16.69
C GLY A 82 6.65 17.89 15.66
N VAL A 83 6.42 16.60 15.42
CA VAL A 83 5.31 16.17 14.57
C VAL A 83 4.00 16.68 15.18
N GLY A 84 3.29 17.52 14.42
CA GLY A 84 2.08 18.20 14.86
C GLY A 84 2.32 19.41 15.79
N LYS A 85 3.54 19.96 15.84
CA LYS A 85 3.92 21.19 16.54
C LYS A 85 4.70 22.12 15.62
N LYS A 86 4.82 23.39 16.02
CA LYS A 86 5.61 24.42 15.32
C LYS A 86 7.09 24.07 15.16
N THR A 87 7.65 23.18 15.97
CA THR A 87 9.09 22.85 15.90
C THR A 87 9.48 22.05 14.66
N LEU A 88 8.54 21.31 14.04
CA LEU A 88 8.80 20.64 12.76
C LEU A 88 8.62 21.59 11.56
N GLU A 89 7.91 22.69 11.75
CA GLU A 89 7.65 23.70 10.71
C GLU A 89 8.96 24.29 10.17
N SER A 90 9.94 24.56 11.04
CA SER A 90 11.25 25.05 10.61
C SER A 90 11.99 24.06 9.71
N THR A 91 11.92 22.76 10.02
CA THR A 91 12.53 21.69 9.21
C THR A 91 11.83 21.55 7.87
N ILE A 92 10.49 21.64 7.85
CA ILE A 92 9.71 21.63 6.60
C ILE A 92 10.08 22.84 5.73
N LEU A 93 10.19 24.04 6.33
CA LEU A 93 10.55 25.25 5.61
C LEU A 93 11.99 25.22 5.08
N GLU A 94 12.92 24.63 5.83
CA GLU A 94 14.28 24.38 5.36
C GLU A 94 14.28 23.46 4.13
N GLU A 95 13.55 22.34 4.20
CA GLU A 95 13.47 21.39 3.10
C GLU A 95 12.76 21.98 1.87
N ILE A 96 11.74 22.84 2.07
CA ILE A 96 11.08 23.55 0.98
C ILE A 96 12.05 24.44 0.21
N ARG A 97 13.03 25.07 0.87
CA ARG A 97 14.04 25.89 0.16
C ARG A 97 14.86 25.04 -0.81
N HIS A 98 15.33 23.88 -0.35
CA HIS A 98 16.07 22.95 -1.21
C HIS A 98 15.21 22.40 -2.35
N LEU A 99 13.93 22.13 -2.08
CA LEU A 99 12.99 21.73 -3.12
C LEU A 99 12.81 22.86 -4.15
N GLN A 100 12.66 24.12 -3.72
CA GLN A 100 12.54 25.28 -4.61
C GLN A 100 13.79 25.46 -5.47
N GLU A 101 14.98 25.41 -4.87
CA GLU A 101 16.27 25.47 -5.58
C GLU A 101 16.33 24.41 -6.69
N THR A 102 15.97 23.16 -6.37
CA THR A 102 15.96 22.06 -7.35
C THR A 102 14.95 22.30 -8.48
N ILE A 103 13.78 22.88 -8.19
CA ILE A 103 12.77 23.18 -9.21
C ILE A 103 13.25 24.33 -10.12
N GLU A 104 13.92 25.34 -9.56
CA GLU A 104 14.45 26.48 -10.30
C GLU A 104 15.57 26.09 -11.28
N GLU A 105 16.40 25.10 -10.91
CA GLU A 105 17.45 24.53 -11.76
C GLU A 105 16.92 23.94 -13.08
N GLU A 106 15.66 23.52 -13.12
CA GLU A 106 15.04 23.01 -14.34
C GLU A 106 14.81 24.11 -15.39
N GLN A 107 14.85 25.39 -15.00
CA GLN A 107 14.75 26.56 -15.89
C GLN A 107 13.49 26.54 -16.78
N GLY A 108 12.38 26.04 -16.24
CA GLY A 108 11.11 25.93 -16.97
C GLY A 108 11.05 24.79 -17.99
N ARG A 109 12.06 23.90 -18.04
CA ARG A 109 12.01 22.70 -18.88
C ARG A 109 11.05 21.67 -18.30
N PRO A 110 10.38 20.86 -19.14
CA PRO A 110 9.58 19.73 -18.66
C PRO A 110 10.46 18.70 -17.94
N TYR A 111 10.07 18.30 -16.73
CA TYR A 111 10.75 17.27 -15.95
C TYR A 111 9.74 16.42 -15.16
N ASP A 112 10.15 15.24 -14.69
CA ASP A 112 9.32 14.39 -13.83
C ASP A 112 9.60 14.71 -12.34
N PRO A 113 8.64 15.26 -11.59
CA PRO A 113 8.84 15.67 -10.20
C PRO A 113 8.78 14.49 -9.21
N HIS A 114 8.63 13.25 -9.68
CA HIS A 114 8.48 12.07 -8.83
C HIS A 114 9.59 11.97 -7.76
N PHE A 115 10.84 11.84 -8.17
CA PHE A 115 11.94 11.61 -7.22
C PHE A 115 12.28 12.86 -6.42
N THR A 116 12.09 14.05 -6.99
CA THR A 116 12.28 15.33 -6.28
C THR A 116 11.33 15.45 -5.08
N PHE A 117 10.03 15.19 -5.25
CA PHE A 117 9.08 15.20 -4.14
C PHE A 117 9.33 14.05 -3.15
N ASN A 118 9.69 12.85 -3.64
CA ASN A 118 10.05 11.75 -2.75
C ASN A 118 11.24 12.12 -1.86
N ASN A 119 12.26 12.76 -2.41
CA ASN A 119 13.43 13.18 -1.65
C ASN A 119 13.07 14.23 -0.60
N ALA A 120 12.36 15.29 -1.00
CA ALA A 120 11.90 16.34 -0.08
C ALA A 120 11.15 15.79 1.12
N VAL A 121 10.13 14.97 0.85
CA VAL A 121 9.32 14.38 1.92
C VAL A 121 10.14 13.40 2.76
N SER A 122 11.00 12.61 2.13
CA SER A 122 11.89 11.67 2.82
C SER A 122 12.83 12.38 3.78
N ASN A 123 13.41 13.50 3.39
CA ASN A 123 14.31 14.26 4.24
C ASN A 123 13.64 14.78 5.51
N ILE A 124 12.36 15.17 5.45
CA ILE A 124 11.59 15.58 6.63
C ILE A 124 11.43 14.41 7.62
N ILE A 125 11.14 13.20 7.13
CA ILE A 125 11.02 12.04 8.03
C ILE A 125 12.39 11.52 8.48
N CYS A 126 13.42 11.58 7.62
CA CYS A 126 14.79 11.21 7.95
C CYS A 126 15.38 12.13 9.02
N SER A 127 15.12 13.44 9.00
CA SER A 127 15.61 14.34 10.06
C SER A 127 15.01 14.01 11.42
N VAL A 128 13.76 13.52 11.46
CA VAL A 128 13.08 13.12 12.70
C VAL A 128 13.52 11.73 13.16
N VAL A 129 13.75 10.82 12.22
CA VAL A 129 13.97 9.40 12.51
C VAL A 129 15.45 9.04 12.62
N LEU A 130 16.29 9.58 11.73
CA LEU A 130 17.73 9.33 11.59
C LEU A 130 18.60 10.52 12.03
N GLY A 131 17.98 11.62 12.47
CA GLY A 131 18.68 12.83 12.91
C GLY A 131 19.41 13.60 11.81
N ARG A 132 19.26 13.22 10.53
CA ARG A 132 19.96 13.84 9.40
C ARG A 132 19.15 13.91 8.11
N ARG A 133 19.54 14.87 7.27
CA ARG A 133 19.07 15.09 5.89
C ARG A 133 20.07 14.50 4.89
N PHE A 134 19.58 14.09 3.73
CA PHE A 134 20.39 13.65 2.59
C PHE A 134 20.35 14.68 1.45
N GLU A 135 21.47 14.81 0.74
CA GLU A 135 21.55 15.68 -0.43
C GLU A 135 20.74 15.13 -1.60
N TYR A 136 20.25 16.02 -2.47
CA TYR A 136 19.43 15.60 -3.61
C TYR A 136 20.24 14.84 -4.65
N SER A 137 21.53 15.13 -4.74
CA SER A 137 22.53 14.48 -5.59
C SER A 137 23.08 13.16 -5.01
N ASP A 138 22.68 12.76 -3.79
CA ASP A 138 23.15 11.51 -3.19
C ASP A 138 22.56 10.31 -3.95
N VAL A 139 23.38 9.73 -4.82
CA VAL A 139 23.02 8.58 -5.66
C VAL A 139 22.62 7.37 -4.81
N HIS A 140 23.27 7.17 -3.65
CA HIS A 140 22.93 6.06 -2.78
C HIS A 140 21.55 6.26 -2.16
N PHE A 141 21.25 7.45 -1.65
CA PHE A 141 19.94 7.74 -1.09
C PHE A 141 18.83 7.68 -2.14
N GLN A 142 19.07 8.19 -3.36
CA GLN A 142 18.13 8.06 -4.48
C GLN A 142 17.82 6.59 -4.81
N GLU A 143 18.84 5.71 -4.82
CA GLU A 143 18.66 4.28 -5.02
C GLU A 143 17.81 3.67 -3.89
N ILE A 144 18.04 4.04 -2.63
CA ILE A 144 17.23 3.59 -1.49
C ILE A 144 15.75 3.99 -1.66
N LEU A 145 15.48 5.24 -2.08
CA LEU A 145 14.11 5.71 -2.36
C LEU A 145 13.47 4.93 -3.52
N HIS A 146 14.24 4.64 -4.58
CA HIS A 146 13.76 3.86 -5.71
C HIS A 146 13.40 2.43 -5.31
N LEU A 147 14.28 1.75 -4.57
CA LEU A 147 14.05 0.40 -4.07
C LEU A 147 12.84 0.34 -3.13
N MET A 148 12.68 1.35 -2.27
CA MET A 148 11.53 1.47 -1.38
C MET A 148 10.23 1.63 -2.18
N PHE A 149 10.17 2.59 -3.11
CA PHE A 149 9.01 2.78 -3.99
C PHE A 149 8.66 1.51 -4.76
N GLU A 150 9.63 0.87 -5.42
CA GLU A 150 9.38 -0.35 -6.19
C GLU A 150 8.90 -1.48 -5.28
N GLY A 151 9.48 -1.63 -4.09
CA GLY A 151 9.02 -2.57 -3.07
C GLY A 151 7.55 -2.36 -2.71
N LEU A 152 7.17 -1.15 -2.28
CA LEU A 152 5.79 -0.82 -1.93
C LEU A 152 4.83 -1.01 -3.11
N TYR A 153 5.23 -0.61 -4.32
CA TYR A 153 4.46 -0.81 -5.53
C TYR A 153 4.21 -2.31 -5.81
N LEU A 154 5.27 -3.12 -5.76
CA LEU A 154 5.19 -4.56 -6.00
C LEU A 154 4.32 -5.27 -4.98
N GLN A 155 4.36 -4.85 -3.71
CA GLN A 155 3.48 -5.35 -2.67
C GLN A 155 1.99 -5.13 -3.00
N GLY A 156 1.65 -3.96 -3.58
CA GLY A 156 0.29 -3.64 -4.02
C GLY A 156 -0.16 -4.33 -5.31
N THR A 157 0.76 -4.96 -6.06
CA THR A 157 0.44 -5.64 -7.33
C THR A 157 -0.15 -7.04 -7.12
N ILE A 158 -0.60 -7.65 -8.21
CA ILE A 158 -1.07 -9.05 -8.23
C ILE A 158 -0.04 -10.03 -7.66
N TRP A 159 1.26 -9.74 -7.76
CA TRP A 159 2.32 -10.62 -7.28
C TRP A 159 2.38 -10.72 -5.75
N GLY A 160 2.17 -9.61 -5.04
CA GLY A 160 2.04 -9.62 -3.58
C GLY A 160 0.81 -10.41 -3.13
N GLN A 161 -0.32 -10.18 -3.81
CA GLN A 161 -1.59 -10.86 -3.49
C GLN A 161 -1.54 -12.37 -3.76
N LEU A 162 -0.91 -12.79 -4.85
CA LEU A 162 -0.67 -14.22 -5.13
C LEU A 162 0.24 -14.84 -4.07
N TYR A 163 1.26 -14.09 -3.60
CA TYR A 163 2.10 -14.55 -2.50
C TYR A 163 1.30 -14.74 -1.22
N ASP A 164 0.34 -13.86 -0.90
CA ASP A 164 -0.52 -14.03 0.28
C ASP A 164 -1.51 -15.19 0.13
N ALA A 165 -2.04 -15.40 -1.08
CA ALA A 165 -2.99 -16.47 -1.36
C ALA A 165 -2.32 -17.86 -1.43
N PHE A 166 -1.08 -17.95 -1.93
CA PHE A 166 -0.37 -19.21 -2.21
C PHE A 166 1.14 -19.17 -1.85
N PRO A 167 1.54 -18.77 -0.63
CA PRO A 167 2.93 -18.58 -0.23
C PRO A 167 3.82 -19.83 -0.34
N ALA A 168 3.27 -21.05 -0.23
CA ALA A 168 4.07 -22.27 -0.38
C ALA A 168 4.60 -22.42 -1.81
N VAL A 169 3.72 -22.23 -2.80
CA VAL A 169 4.08 -22.29 -4.23
C VAL A 169 4.91 -21.07 -4.60
N MET A 170 4.46 -19.88 -4.17
CA MET A 170 5.10 -18.61 -4.51
C MET A 170 6.51 -18.49 -3.92
N ARG A 171 6.88 -19.24 -2.88
CA ARG A 171 8.27 -19.30 -2.38
C ARG A 171 9.24 -20.02 -3.31
N LEU A 172 8.76 -20.98 -4.11
CA LEU A 172 9.59 -21.88 -4.92
C LEU A 172 9.85 -21.34 -6.33
N ILE A 173 9.01 -20.40 -6.78
CA ILE A 173 9.07 -19.86 -8.13
C ILE A 173 9.89 -18.55 -8.16
N PRO A 174 10.57 -18.25 -9.28
CA PRO A 174 11.08 -16.92 -9.54
C PRO A 174 9.92 -15.96 -9.90
N GLY A 175 10.11 -14.66 -9.65
CA GLY A 175 9.15 -13.65 -10.08
C GLY A 175 9.29 -12.33 -9.33
N ARG A 176 8.44 -11.36 -9.69
CA ARG A 176 8.50 -9.99 -9.14
C ARG A 176 8.28 -9.91 -7.63
N HIS A 177 7.61 -10.90 -7.03
CA HIS A 177 7.49 -10.99 -5.58
C HIS A 177 8.86 -11.22 -4.91
N GLN A 178 9.83 -11.85 -5.56
CA GLN A 178 11.19 -11.95 -5.02
C GLN A 178 11.94 -10.62 -5.08
N THR A 179 11.73 -9.83 -6.14
CA THR A 179 12.23 -8.45 -6.25
C THR A 179 11.71 -7.60 -5.09
N LEU A 180 10.42 -7.71 -4.74
CA LEU A 180 9.86 -7.07 -3.55
C LEU A 180 10.68 -7.37 -2.28
N PHE A 181 10.92 -8.66 -1.98
CA PHE A 181 11.67 -9.03 -0.77
C PHE A 181 13.13 -8.57 -0.83
N SER A 182 13.75 -8.62 -2.01
CA SER A 182 15.13 -8.14 -2.21
C SER A 182 15.25 -6.64 -1.99
N ASN A 183 14.35 -5.85 -2.57
CA ASN A 183 14.38 -4.39 -2.46
C ASN A 183 14.15 -3.94 -1.02
N ILE A 184 13.10 -4.46 -0.37
CA ILE A 184 12.85 -4.13 1.05
C ILE A 184 14.00 -4.62 1.94
N GLY A 185 14.62 -5.76 1.61
CA GLY A 185 15.83 -6.23 2.29
C GLY A 185 16.99 -5.24 2.22
N LYS A 186 17.29 -4.69 1.04
CA LYS A 186 18.33 -3.67 0.85
C LYS A 186 18.04 -2.38 1.62
N VAL A 187 16.79 -1.93 1.62
CA VAL A 187 16.37 -0.76 2.42
C VAL A 187 16.54 -1.04 3.91
N ALA A 188 16.18 -2.24 4.38
CA ALA A 188 16.40 -2.64 5.77
C ALA A 188 17.89 -2.72 6.12
N ASP A 189 18.76 -3.17 5.22
CA ASP A 189 20.21 -3.19 5.42
C ASP A 189 20.79 -1.78 5.56
N PHE A 190 20.34 -0.83 4.74
CA PHE A 190 20.66 0.59 4.90
C PHE A 190 20.27 1.09 6.30
N LEU A 191 19.04 0.81 6.76
CA LEU A 191 18.59 1.24 8.08
C LEU A 191 19.34 0.56 9.23
N ARG A 192 19.74 -0.70 9.08
CA ARG A 192 20.60 -1.39 10.06
C ARG A 192 21.94 -0.71 10.19
N GLU A 193 22.52 -0.25 9.08
CA GLU A 193 23.77 0.48 9.09
C GLU A 193 23.62 1.85 9.78
N GLU A 194 22.53 2.58 9.53
CA GLU A 194 22.22 3.81 10.29
C GLU A 194 22.09 3.53 11.80
N ILE A 195 21.34 2.50 12.19
CA ILE A 195 21.20 2.11 13.61
C ILE A 195 22.55 1.75 14.23
N ARG A 196 23.40 1.04 13.48
CA ARG A 196 24.76 0.68 13.91
C ARG A 196 25.60 1.94 14.17
N GLN A 197 25.52 2.94 13.29
CA GLN A 197 26.22 4.21 13.45
C GLN A 197 25.73 4.96 14.69
N HIS A 198 24.41 5.09 14.88
CA HIS A 198 23.83 5.74 16.06
C HIS A 198 24.28 5.07 17.36
N ARG A 199 24.46 3.75 17.35
CA ARG A 199 24.93 3.01 18.53
C ARG A 199 26.39 3.30 18.90
N GLN A 200 27.22 3.69 17.94
CA GLN A 200 28.65 3.97 18.17
C GLN A 200 28.87 5.30 18.90
N ASP A 201 28.03 6.29 18.64
CA ASP A 201 28.12 7.64 19.19
C ASP A 201 26.92 8.00 20.09
N TRP A 202 26.20 6.98 20.55
CA TRP A 202 24.98 7.12 21.33
C TRP A 202 25.23 7.79 22.70
N ASP A 203 24.50 8.88 22.97
CA ASP A 203 24.46 9.53 24.29
C ASP A 203 23.07 9.35 24.96
N PRO A 204 22.98 8.55 26.05
CA PRO A 204 21.75 8.37 26.81
C PRO A 204 21.22 9.64 27.50
N SER A 205 21.99 10.73 27.56
CA SER A 205 21.57 12.00 28.15
C SER A 205 20.94 12.95 27.13
N ALA A 206 21.39 12.92 25.87
CA ALA A 206 20.99 13.84 24.81
C ALA A 206 20.58 13.08 23.53
N PRO A 207 19.31 12.63 23.43
CA PRO A 207 18.88 11.85 22.27
C PRO A 207 18.68 12.78 21.07
N ARG A 208 19.25 12.43 19.93
CA ARG A 208 19.20 13.27 18.71
C ARG A 208 17.91 13.10 17.92
N ASP A 209 17.37 11.89 17.91
CA ASP A 209 16.29 11.47 17.01
C ASP A 209 15.49 10.27 17.57
N TYR A 210 14.61 9.70 16.75
CA TYR A 210 13.82 8.52 17.08
C TYR A 210 14.69 7.30 17.43
N ILE A 211 15.77 7.03 16.68
CA ILE A 211 16.64 5.88 16.91
C ILE A 211 17.29 5.98 18.28
N ASP A 212 17.89 7.13 18.61
CA ASP A 212 18.51 7.35 19.93
C ASP A 212 17.51 7.21 21.09
N CYS A 213 16.29 7.72 20.90
CA CYS A 213 15.20 7.56 21.85
C CYS A 213 14.82 6.09 22.04
N TYR A 214 14.80 5.31 20.95
CA TYR A 214 14.46 3.90 20.99
C TYR A 214 15.55 3.08 21.67
N LEU A 215 16.83 3.36 21.38
CA LEU A 215 17.97 2.73 22.07
C LEU A 215 17.89 2.94 23.59
N ARG A 216 17.50 4.15 24.03
CA ARG A 216 17.23 4.44 25.44
C ARG A 216 16.06 3.64 26.01
N GLU A 217 14.97 3.53 25.25
CA GLU A 217 13.79 2.76 25.68
C GLU A 217 14.08 1.25 25.76
N MET A 218 14.94 0.73 24.89
CA MET A 218 15.45 -0.64 24.97
C MET A 218 16.19 -0.90 26.28
N GLU A 219 16.97 0.06 26.78
CA GLU A 219 17.62 -0.09 28.08
C GLU A 219 16.65 -0.06 29.27
N LYS A 220 15.61 0.77 29.18
CA LYS A 220 14.59 0.92 30.22
C LYS A 220 13.59 -0.23 30.27
N SER A 221 13.29 -0.84 29.13
CA SER A 221 12.24 -1.85 28.98
C SER A 221 12.77 -3.29 29.04
N LYS A 222 13.95 -3.52 29.62
CA LYS A 222 14.56 -4.86 29.75
C LYS A 222 13.66 -5.85 30.51
N ASP A 223 12.84 -5.35 31.43
CA ASP A 223 11.95 -6.17 32.26
C ASP A 223 10.63 -6.56 31.54
N ASP A 224 10.32 -5.93 30.39
CA ASP A 224 9.11 -6.21 29.60
C ASP A 224 9.48 -6.76 28.22
N ALA A 225 9.89 -8.04 28.20
CA ALA A 225 10.24 -8.75 26.96
C ALA A 225 9.08 -8.78 25.94
N LEU A 226 7.82 -8.72 26.41
CA LEU A 226 6.63 -8.72 25.56
C LEU A 226 6.37 -7.39 24.85
N ALA A 227 7.01 -6.30 25.27
CA ALA A 227 6.95 -5.02 24.55
C ALA A 227 7.78 -5.03 23.25
N GLY A 228 8.70 -6.00 23.10
CA GLY A 228 9.47 -6.19 21.87
C GLY A 228 10.44 -5.06 21.56
N PHE A 229 10.96 -4.34 22.56
CA PHE A 229 12.02 -3.35 22.35
C PHE A 229 13.37 -4.06 22.12
N CYS A 230 13.61 -4.44 20.88
CA CYS A 230 14.87 -4.99 20.40
C CYS A 230 15.33 -4.29 19.12
N GLU A 231 16.59 -4.50 18.76
CA GLU A 231 17.22 -3.88 17.56
C GLU A 231 16.54 -4.32 16.26
N GLU A 232 16.08 -5.57 16.18
CA GLU A 232 15.33 -6.05 15.02
C GLU A 232 14.01 -5.29 14.84
N ASN A 233 13.25 -5.11 15.93
CA ASN A 233 12.00 -4.35 15.88
C ASN A 233 12.27 -2.86 15.65
N LEU A 234 13.36 -2.29 16.20
CA LEU A 234 13.80 -0.93 15.87
C LEU A 234 13.93 -0.76 14.36
N CYS A 235 14.69 -1.64 13.69
CA CYS A 235 14.84 -1.63 12.23
C CYS A 235 13.50 -1.63 11.49
N TYR A 236 12.54 -2.48 11.88
CA TYR A 236 11.22 -2.51 11.24
C TYR A 236 10.35 -1.30 11.57
N THR A 237 10.40 -0.77 12.79
CA THR A 237 9.66 0.46 13.13
C THR A 237 10.23 1.68 12.38
N THR A 238 11.55 1.75 12.21
CA THR A 238 12.22 2.78 11.41
C THR A 238 11.84 2.66 9.94
N LEU A 239 11.83 1.44 9.39
CA LEU A 239 11.39 1.16 8.02
C LEU A 239 9.92 1.59 7.80
N ASP A 240 9.05 1.25 8.75
CA ASP A 240 7.63 1.63 8.72
C ASP A 240 7.44 3.15 8.74
N LEU A 241 8.17 3.86 9.60
CA LEU A 241 8.11 5.34 9.67
C LEU A 241 8.64 5.98 8.38
N PHE A 242 9.78 5.50 7.87
CA PHE A 242 10.39 5.99 6.65
C PHE A 242 9.46 5.80 5.44
N GLY A 243 9.03 4.56 5.18
CA GLY A 243 8.16 4.26 4.04
C GLY A 243 6.79 4.93 4.11
N ALA A 244 6.15 4.96 5.29
CA ALA A 244 4.85 5.62 5.44
C ALA A 244 4.94 7.14 5.33
N GLY A 245 6.03 7.73 5.88
CA GLY A 245 6.27 9.17 5.86
C GLY A 245 6.56 9.70 4.45
N THR A 246 7.27 8.92 3.63
CA THR A 246 7.67 9.30 2.27
C THR A 246 6.54 9.16 1.25
N GLU A 247 6.13 7.91 0.96
CA GLU A 247 5.43 7.61 -0.30
C GLU A 247 4.03 8.21 -0.38
N THR A 248 3.30 8.22 0.75
CA THR A 248 1.91 8.68 0.76
C THR A 248 1.81 10.19 0.58
N THR A 249 2.70 10.94 1.24
CA THR A 249 2.74 12.40 1.16
C THR A 249 3.25 12.86 -0.20
N SER A 250 4.34 12.26 -0.71
CA SER A 250 4.89 12.61 -2.04
C SER A 250 3.88 12.33 -3.16
N THR A 251 3.17 11.20 -3.10
CA THR A 251 2.11 10.87 -4.06
C THR A 251 0.96 11.87 -3.97
N THR A 252 0.59 12.31 -2.76
CA THR A 252 -0.43 13.37 -2.56
C THR A 252 -0.01 14.69 -3.21
N LEU A 253 1.25 15.10 -3.04
CA LEU A 253 1.78 16.32 -3.67
C LEU A 253 1.79 16.23 -5.19
N ARG A 254 2.14 15.07 -5.74
CA ARG A 254 2.06 14.83 -7.20
C ARG A 254 0.63 14.90 -7.72
N TRP A 255 -0.35 14.36 -6.97
CA TRP A 255 -1.76 14.55 -7.30
C TRP A 255 -2.19 16.02 -7.22
N ALA A 256 -1.71 16.76 -6.21
CA ALA A 256 -1.96 18.19 -6.09
C ALA A 256 -1.48 18.92 -7.35
N LEU A 257 -0.23 18.69 -7.77
CA LEU A 257 0.35 19.29 -8.96
C LEU A 257 -0.45 18.93 -10.23
N LEU A 258 -0.80 17.64 -10.39
CA LEU A 258 -1.61 17.19 -11.52
C LEU A 258 -2.98 17.87 -11.57
N TYR A 259 -3.64 18.03 -10.43
CA TYR A 259 -4.93 18.73 -10.35
C TYR A 259 -4.79 20.23 -10.60
N MET A 260 -3.72 20.88 -10.15
CA MET A 260 -3.45 22.29 -10.44
C MET A 260 -3.22 22.52 -11.94
N ILE A 261 -2.48 21.63 -12.61
CA ILE A 261 -2.28 21.67 -14.07
C ILE A 261 -3.62 21.49 -14.80
N LYS A 262 -4.48 20.59 -14.31
CA LYS A 262 -5.77 20.30 -14.94
C LYS A 262 -6.81 21.40 -14.73
N TYR A 263 -6.78 22.07 -13.58
CA TYR A 263 -7.77 23.06 -13.16
C TYR A 263 -7.11 24.41 -12.87
N LEU A 264 -6.63 25.09 -13.93
CA LEU A 264 -5.89 26.35 -13.83
C LEU A 264 -6.65 27.44 -13.04
N GLN A 265 -7.97 27.53 -13.21
CA GLN A 265 -8.82 28.44 -12.44
C GLN A 265 -8.78 28.20 -10.91
N ILE A 266 -8.49 26.98 -10.47
CA ILE A 266 -8.32 26.66 -9.04
C ILE A 266 -6.92 27.08 -8.60
N GLN A 267 -5.91 26.81 -9.43
CA GLN A 267 -4.54 27.25 -9.19
C GLN A 267 -4.45 28.78 -9.02
N GLU A 268 -5.07 29.55 -9.93
CA GLU A 268 -5.12 31.02 -9.86
C GLU A 268 -5.76 31.52 -8.55
N LYS A 269 -6.84 30.89 -8.10
CA LYS A 269 -7.51 31.25 -6.85
C LYS A 269 -6.67 30.94 -5.61
N VAL A 270 -5.96 29.82 -5.62
CA VAL A 270 -5.01 29.47 -4.55
C VAL A 270 -3.86 30.47 -4.53
N GLN A 271 -3.30 30.83 -5.68
CA GLN A 271 -2.25 31.85 -5.78
C GLN A 271 -2.73 33.21 -5.28
N ALA A 272 -3.93 33.65 -5.67
CA ALA A 272 -4.49 34.90 -5.19
C ALA A 272 -4.70 34.93 -3.67
N GLU A 273 -5.13 33.82 -3.07
CA GLU A 273 -5.26 33.71 -1.61
C GLU A 273 -3.88 33.73 -0.92
N ILE A 274 -2.88 33.04 -1.47
CA ILE A 274 -1.48 33.08 -1.00
C ILE A 274 -0.94 34.51 -1.04
N ASP A 275 -1.10 35.21 -2.17
CA ASP A 275 -0.63 36.59 -2.34
C ASP A 275 -1.32 37.55 -1.37
N SER A 276 -2.61 37.34 -1.10
CA SER A 276 -3.38 38.18 -0.19
C SER A 276 -3.05 37.99 1.29
N VAL A 277 -2.75 36.75 1.72
CA VAL A 277 -2.57 36.41 3.15
C VAL A 277 -1.10 36.39 3.56
N ILE A 278 -0.25 35.81 2.71
CA ILE A 278 1.19 35.62 2.97
C ILE A 278 1.99 36.72 2.28
N GLY A 279 1.65 37.01 1.02
CA GLY A 279 2.41 37.89 0.15
C GLY A 279 3.76 37.30 -0.25
N GLN A 280 4.65 38.15 -0.79
CA GLN A 280 5.93 37.74 -1.39
C GLN A 280 7.14 37.90 -0.45
N ALA A 281 6.95 38.52 0.73
CA ALA A 281 8.06 38.95 1.59
C ALA A 281 8.50 37.92 2.65
N ARG A 282 7.69 36.87 2.89
CA ARG A 282 7.94 35.89 3.96
C ARG A 282 7.55 34.49 3.53
N GLN A 283 8.10 33.50 4.23
CA GLN A 283 7.71 32.10 4.09
C GLN A 283 6.32 31.85 4.71
N PRO A 284 5.58 30.83 4.23
CA PRO A 284 4.33 30.37 4.85
C PRO A 284 4.53 29.90 6.29
N SER A 285 3.49 30.02 7.11
CA SER A 285 3.45 29.47 8.47
C SER A 285 2.16 28.71 8.75
N MET A 286 2.18 27.78 9.70
CA MET A 286 0.97 27.11 10.19
C MET A 286 -0.07 28.08 10.78
N GLU A 287 0.35 29.28 11.19
CA GLU A 287 -0.55 30.35 11.63
C GLU A 287 -1.37 30.97 10.48
N ASP A 288 -0.95 30.80 9.24
CA ASP A 288 -1.67 31.30 8.06
C ASP A 288 -2.90 30.43 7.74
N LYS A 289 -2.85 29.14 8.11
CA LYS A 289 -3.87 28.15 7.75
C LYS A 289 -5.32 28.58 8.05
N PRO A 290 -5.66 29.11 9.25
CA PRO A 290 -7.03 29.56 9.54
C PRO A 290 -7.51 30.72 8.65
N ASN A 291 -6.58 31.47 8.07
CA ASN A 291 -6.85 32.62 7.20
C ASN A 291 -6.84 32.25 5.71
N MET A 292 -6.59 30.98 5.35
CA MET A 292 -6.54 30.48 3.98
C MET A 292 -7.57 29.36 3.74
N PRO A 293 -8.87 29.64 3.93
CA PRO A 293 -9.93 28.62 3.84
C PRO A 293 -10.04 27.99 2.46
N TYR A 294 -9.76 28.72 1.37
CA TYR A 294 -9.86 28.16 0.02
C TYR A 294 -8.73 27.17 -0.25
N THR A 295 -7.50 27.52 0.13
CA THR A 295 -6.32 26.65 0.01
C THR A 295 -6.49 25.41 0.91
N ASP A 296 -6.99 25.56 2.14
CA ASP A 296 -7.29 24.41 3.01
C ASP A 296 -8.35 23.50 2.38
N ALA A 297 -9.43 24.05 1.79
CA ALA A 297 -10.43 23.27 1.07
C ALA A 297 -9.84 22.52 -0.13
N VAL A 298 -8.95 23.15 -0.91
CA VAL A 298 -8.27 22.51 -2.04
C VAL A 298 -7.38 21.38 -1.57
N ILE A 299 -6.61 21.55 -0.49
CA ILE A 299 -5.77 20.47 0.08
C ILE A 299 -6.63 19.27 0.48
N HIS A 300 -7.76 19.50 1.16
CA HIS A 300 -8.70 18.43 1.52
C HIS A 300 -9.28 17.74 0.28
N GLU A 301 -9.62 18.49 -0.77
CA GLU A 301 -10.18 17.93 -1.99
C GLU A 301 -9.15 17.11 -2.79
N VAL A 302 -7.88 17.54 -2.81
CA VAL A 302 -6.77 16.76 -3.38
C VAL A 302 -6.65 15.42 -2.68
N GLN A 303 -6.70 15.38 -1.35
CA GLN A 303 -6.63 14.13 -0.58
C GLN A 303 -7.86 13.25 -0.85
N ARG A 304 -9.06 13.83 -0.89
CA ARG A 304 -10.31 13.13 -1.17
C ARG A 304 -10.33 12.49 -2.55
N MET A 305 -9.88 13.22 -3.58
CA MET A 305 -9.86 12.76 -4.96
C MET A 305 -8.67 11.85 -5.26
N GLY A 306 -7.49 12.14 -4.70
CA GLY A 306 -6.29 11.35 -4.88
C GLY A 306 -6.43 9.96 -4.27
N ASN A 307 -7.15 9.84 -3.14
CA ASN A 307 -7.51 8.57 -2.48
C ASN A 307 -6.35 7.56 -2.45
N ILE A 308 -5.21 7.99 -1.89
CA ILE A 308 -3.90 7.33 -2.01
C ILE A 308 -3.89 5.89 -1.49
N VAL A 309 -4.65 5.63 -0.42
CA VAL A 309 -4.79 4.30 0.18
C VAL A 309 -6.27 3.89 0.10
N PRO A 310 -6.77 3.58 -1.12
CA PRO A 310 -8.20 3.40 -1.35
C PRO A 310 -8.75 2.15 -0.67
N LEU A 311 -7.85 1.28 -0.17
CA LEU A 311 -8.19 0.00 0.42
C LEU A 311 -8.10 -0.05 1.94
N ASN A 312 -7.61 1.04 2.53
CA ASN A 312 -7.07 1.06 3.87
C ASN A 312 -6.02 -0.05 4.09
N LEU A 313 -5.51 -0.15 5.31
CA LEU A 313 -4.71 -1.28 5.75
C LEU A 313 -5.61 -2.33 6.38
N PRO A 314 -5.37 -3.62 6.11
CA PRO A 314 -6.27 -4.67 6.56
C PRO A 314 -6.39 -4.72 8.08
N ARG A 315 -7.58 -5.11 8.55
CA ARG A 315 -7.90 -5.32 9.96
C ARG A 315 -8.29 -6.76 10.22
N LYS A 316 -8.07 -7.20 11.45
CA LYS A 316 -8.49 -8.48 12.00
C LYS A 316 -9.34 -8.24 13.25
N THR A 317 -10.34 -9.10 13.44
CA THR A 317 -11.19 -9.06 14.63
C THR A 317 -10.49 -9.68 15.84
N THR A 318 -10.55 -9.03 17.00
CA THR A 318 -9.99 -9.53 18.27
C THR A 318 -10.85 -10.62 18.93
N LYS A 319 -12.14 -10.61 18.63
CA LYS A 319 -13.17 -11.51 19.15
C LYS A 319 -14.30 -11.66 18.13
N ASP A 320 -15.12 -12.68 18.32
CA ASP A 320 -16.38 -12.82 17.60
C ASP A 320 -17.22 -11.55 17.81
N THR A 321 -17.71 -10.96 16.73
CA THR A 321 -18.45 -9.71 16.77
C THR A 321 -19.58 -9.68 15.77
N THR A 322 -20.46 -8.68 15.87
CA THR A 322 -21.53 -8.44 14.92
C THR A 322 -21.38 -7.04 14.34
N LEU A 323 -21.37 -6.94 13.00
CA LEU A 323 -21.37 -5.67 12.29
C LEU A 323 -22.68 -5.53 11.52
N GLY A 324 -23.52 -4.60 11.96
CA GLY A 324 -24.90 -4.50 11.46
C GLY A 324 -25.67 -5.79 11.76
N ARG A 325 -26.07 -6.50 10.70
CA ARG A 325 -26.78 -7.80 10.81
C ARG A 325 -25.88 -9.03 10.65
N TYR A 326 -24.57 -8.83 10.42
CA TYR A 326 -23.65 -9.89 10.05
C TYR A 326 -22.80 -10.32 11.23
N PHE A 327 -22.75 -11.62 11.49
CA PHE A 327 -21.81 -12.21 12.43
C PHE A 327 -20.43 -12.37 11.78
N ILE A 328 -19.41 -11.81 12.41
CA ILE A 328 -18.01 -11.88 11.97
C ILE A 328 -17.22 -12.65 13.04
N PRO A 329 -16.81 -13.89 12.74
CA PRO A 329 -16.02 -14.68 13.68
C PRO A 329 -14.60 -14.13 13.77
N LYS A 330 -13.95 -14.35 14.92
CA LYS A 330 -12.57 -13.95 15.23
C LYS A 330 -11.55 -14.41 14.17
N VAL A 331 -11.85 -15.51 13.49
CA VAL A 331 -11.00 -16.15 12.48
C VAL A 331 -11.08 -15.48 11.10
N VAL A 332 -11.91 -14.44 10.91
CA VAL A 332 -11.88 -13.66 9.66
C VAL A 332 -10.66 -12.77 9.68
N ASP A 333 -9.74 -13.05 8.77
CA ASP A 333 -8.41 -12.45 8.80
C ASP A 333 -8.39 -11.04 8.20
N TYR A 334 -9.34 -10.62 7.37
CA TYR A 334 -9.19 -9.35 6.64
C TYR A 334 -10.47 -8.50 6.53
N LEU A 335 -10.36 -7.22 6.89
CA LEU A 335 -11.28 -6.14 6.50
C LEU A 335 -10.66 -5.29 5.37
N TYR A 336 -11.32 -5.16 4.21
CA TYR A 336 -10.95 -4.19 3.17
C TYR A 336 -12.13 -3.25 2.84
N ASP A 337 -11.86 -2.08 2.27
CA ASP A 337 -12.80 -1.21 1.54
C ASP A 337 -12.31 -1.20 0.08
N MET A 338 -13.06 -1.50 -1.00
CA MET A 338 -12.40 -1.83 -2.30
C MET A 338 -13.11 -1.34 -3.58
N PRO A 339 -12.67 -0.26 -4.24
CA PRO A 339 -13.25 0.13 -5.54
C PRO A 339 -12.61 -0.54 -6.79
N LEU A 340 -11.28 -0.69 -6.91
CA LEU A 340 -10.58 -0.93 -8.20
C LEU A 340 -9.98 -2.35 -8.41
N PHE A 341 -9.95 -3.17 -7.38
CA PHE A 341 -9.09 -4.35 -7.28
C PHE A 341 -9.42 -5.50 -8.23
N LEU A 342 -10.69 -5.92 -8.32
CA LEU A 342 -11.08 -7.10 -9.09
C LEU A 342 -10.81 -6.91 -10.60
N SER A 343 -10.94 -5.69 -11.13
CA SER A 343 -10.64 -5.41 -12.53
C SER A 343 -9.14 -5.50 -12.86
N LEU A 344 -8.25 -5.19 -11.91
CA LEU A 344 -6.80 -5.27 -12.10
C LEU A 344 -6.29 -6.71 -11.97
N VAL A 345 -6.82 -7.47 -11.01
CA VAL A 345 -6.54 -8.90 -10.83
C VAL A 345 -6.96 -9.67 -12.09
N LEU A 346 -8.19 -9.44 -12.57
CA LEU A 346 -8.67 -10.05 -13.80
C LEU A 346 -7.82 -9.59 -15.00
N ARG A 347 -7.61 -8.28 -15.22
CA ARG A 347 -6.79 -7.80 -16.35
C ARG A 347 -5.36 -8.34 -16.36
N GLY A 348 -4.72 -8.49 -15.20
CA GLY A 348 -3.37 -9.04 -15.07
C GLY A 348 -3.30 -10.54 -15.38
N LEU A 349 -4.25 -11.32 -14.87
CA LEU A 349 -4.39 -12.76 -15.15
C LEU A 349 -4.75 -13.05 -16.61
N PHE A 350 -5.49 -12.15 -17.28
CA PHE A 350 -5.88 -12.27 -18.69
C PHE A 350 -4.85 -11.69 -19.70
N THR A 351 -3.63 -11.36 -19.26
CA THR A 351 -2.54 -10.99 -20.20
C THR A 351 -1.84 -12.24 -20.75
N MET A 352 -1.27 -12.16 -21.96
CA MET A 352 -0.46 -13.25 -22.54
C MET A 352 0.67 -13.71 -21.62
N GLY A 353 1.24 -12.80 -20.81
CA GLY A 353 2.24 -13.14 -19.80
C GLY A 353 1.67 -13.98 -18.64
N GLY A 354 0.44 -13.72 -18.20
CA GLY A 354 -0.26 -14.53 -17.21
C GLY A 354 -0.58 -15.94 -17.72
N LEU A 355 -0.98 -16.06 -18.99
CA LEU A 355 -1.23 -17.33 -19.68
C LEU A 355 0.01 -18.22 -19.80
N VAL A 356 1.13 -17.65 -20.26
CA VAL A 356 2.41 -18.38 -20.34
C VAL A 356 2.85 -18.85 -18.95
N TRP A 357 2.64 -18.03 -17.92
CA TRP A 357 2.99 -18.39 -16.55
C TRP A 357 2.13 -19.53 -15.99
N ILE A 358 0.80 -19.51 -16.18
CA ILE A 358 -0.10 -20.62 -15.76
C ILE A 358 0.28 -21.92 -16.49
N PHE A 359 0.64 -21.82 -17.78
CA PHE A 359 1.09 -22.96 -18.56
C PHE A 359 2.43 -23.52 -18.06
N CYS A 360 3.40 -22.66 -17.73
CA CYS A 360 4.66 -23.06 -17.11
C CYS A 360 4.45 -23.68 -15.73
N LEU A 361 3.53 -23.17 -14.93
CA LEU A 361 3.17 -23.74 -13.63
C LEU A 361 2.58 -25.15 -13.80
N ARG A 362 1.71 -25.36 -14.79
CA ARG A 362 1.18 -26.69 -15.14
C ARG A 362 2.28 -27.65 -15.55
N ILE A 363 3.21 -27.22 -16.41
CA ILE A 363 4.36 -28.04 -16.80
C ILE A 363 5.21 -28.40 -15.58
N ALA A 364 5.49 -27.44 -14.70
CA ALA A 364 6.27 -27.67 -13.49
C ALA A 364 5.60 -28.67 -12.55
N VAL A 365 4.28 -28.54 -12.32
CA VAL A 365 3.52 -29.48 -11.47
C VAL A 365 3.44 -30.87 -12.11
N CYS A 366 3.24 -30.98 -13.42
CA CYS A 366 3.28 -32.25 -14.14
C CYS A 366 4.67 -32.92 -14.08
N CYS A 367 5.74 -32.14 -14.26
CA CYS A 367 7.11 -32.64 -14.13
C CYS A 367 7.41 -33.11 -12.71
N CYS A 368 6.99 -32.36 -11.68
CA CYS A 368 7.12 -32.78 -10.29
C CYS A 368 6.31 -34.06 -10.00
N GLY A 369 5.09 -34.18 -10.53
CA GLY A 369 4.28 -35.40 -10.42
C GLY A 369 4.93 -36.61 -11.10
N ALA A 370 5.51 -36.42 -12.29
CA ALA A 370 6.23 -37.47 -13.01
C ALA A 370 7.49 -37.91 -12.25
N VAL A 371 8.27 -36.98 -11.69
CA VAL A 371 9.46 -37.29 -10.89
C VAL A 371 9.08 -38.06 -9.61
N VAL A 372 8.01 -37.65 -8.93
CA VAL A 372 7.49 -38.36 -7.74
C VAL A 372 6.98 -39.75 -8.10
N SER A 373 6.31 -39.90 -9.25
CA SER A 373 5.82 -41.21 -9.74
C SER A 373 6.96 -42.15 -10.18
N LEU A 374 8.07 -41.61 -10.69
CA LEU A 374 9.23 -42.40 -11.14
C LEU A 374 10.16 -42.80 -9.99
N SER A 375 10.13 -42.08 -8.86
CA SER A 375 11.00 -42.30 -7.71
C SER A 375 10.35 -43.11 -6.59
N SER A 376 9.04 -43.40 -6.66
CA SER A 376 8.32 -44.20 -5.65
C SER A 376 8.12 -45.66 -6.09
N PRO A 377 8.52 -46.67 -5.28
CA PRO A 377 8.42 -48.09 -5.62
C PRO A 377 6.98 -48.64 -5.55
N LEU A 378 6.04 -47.87 -5.02
CA LEU A 378 4.61 -48.15 -5.00
C LEU A 378 3.94 -47.04 -5.80
N CYS A 379 3.35 -47.38 -6.95
CA CYS A 379 2.74 -46.45 -7.90
C CYS A 379 1.48 -45.78 -7.31
N VAL A 380 1.65 -44.93 -6.30
CA VAL A 380 0.58 -44.20 -5.59
C VAL A 380 0.87 -42.72 -5.73
N ILE A 381 0.14 -42.07 -6.63
CA ILE A 381 0.15 -40.62 -6.76
C ILE A 381 -0.50 -40.04 -5.48
N PRO A 382 0.13 -39.09 -4.76
CA PRO A 382 -0.49 -38.49 -3.59
C PRO A 382 -1.80 -37.80 -3.98
N GLU A 383 -2.91 -38.14 -3.33
CA GLU A 383 -4.23 -37.50 -3.52
C GLU A 383 -4.19 -35.96 -3.52
N PRO A 384 -3.35 -35.27 -2.71
CA PRO A 384 -3.21 -33.82 -2.78
C PRO A 384 -2.66 -33.30 -4.12
N LEU A 385 -1.80 -34.08 -4.79
CA LEU A 385 -1.22 -33.69 -6.08
C LEU A 385 -2.24 -33.81 -7.21
N CYS A 386 -3.06 -34.86 -7.19
CA CYS A 386 -4.22 -35.01 -8.09
C CYS A 386 -5.27 -33.94 -7.85
N GLY A 387 -5.53 -33.54 -6.60
CA GLY A 387 -6.43 -32.44 -6.27
C GLY A 387 -5.94 -31.08 -6.79
N VAL A 388 -4.63 -30.82 -6.74
CA VAL A 388 -4.02 -29.61 -7.31
C VAL A 388 -4.06 -29.63 -8.84
N LEU A 389 -3.76 -30.77 -9.47
CA LEU A 389 -3.89 -30.95 -10.92
C LEU A 389 -5.33 -30.76 -11.40
N GLY A 390 -6.31 -31.36 -10.70
CA GLY A 390 -7.73 -31.19 -10.99
C GLY A 390 -8.20 -29.75 -10.86
N ALA A 391 -7.79 -29.05 -9.79
CA ALA A 391 -8.12 -27.63 -9.63
C ALA A 391 -7.49 -26.74 -10.71
N VAL A 392 -6.28 -27.06 -11.18
CA VAL A 392 -5.60 -26.34 -12.26
C VAL A 392 -6.24 -26.63 -13.62
N ASP A 393 -6.63 -27.87 -13.89
CA ASP A 393 -7.34 -28.26 -15.11
C ASP A 393 -8.77 -27.69 -15.14
N ASP A 394 -9.50 -27.68 -14.02
CA ASP A 394 -10.81 -27.04 -13.90
C ASP A 394 -10.72 -25.52 -14.14
N LEU A 395 -9.68 -24.88 -13.59
CA LEU A 395 -9.42 -23.46 -13.82
C LEU A 395 -9.12 -23.19 -15.31
N MET A 396 -8.35 -24.07 -15.97
CA MET A 396 -8.06 -23.99 -17.41
C MET A 396 -9.32 -24.21 -18.26
N VAL A 397 -10.18 -25.16 -17.91
CA VAL A 397 -11.44 -25.44 -18.64
C VAL A 397 -12.40 -24.27 -18.51
N VAL A 398 -12.60 -23.72 -17.31
CA VAL A 398 -13.42 -22.51 -17.11
C VAL A 398 -12.86 -21.33 -17.90
N PHE A 399 -11.53 -21.21 -17.98
CA PHE A 399 -10.86 -20.14 -18.72
C PHE A 399 -11.00 -20.29 -20.24
N LEU A 400 -10.85 -21.50 -20.78
CA LEU A 400 -11.07 -21.80 -22.20
C LEU A 400 -12.54 -21.60 -22.59
N LEU A 401 -13.47 -22.01 -21.74
CA LEU A 401 -14.90 -21.78 -21.94
C LEU A 401 -15.24 -20.28 -21.95
N LEU A 402 -14.62 -19.49 -21.07
CA LEU A 402 -14.81 -18.03 -21.06
C LEU A 402 -14.21 -17.34 -22.28
N ILE A 403 -13.04 -17.78 -22.77
CA ILE A 403 -12.46 -17.29 -24.04
C ILE A 403 -13.35 -17.67 -25.21
N CYS A 404 -13.84 -18.90 -25.27
CA CYS A 404 -14.81 -19.33 -26.28
C CYS A 404 -16.07 -18.47 -26.20
N MET A 405 -16.63 -18.22 -25.01
CA MET A 405 -17.80 -17.37 -24.84
C MET A 405 -17.54 -15.92 -25.27
N ILE A 406 -16.38 -15.35 -24.95
CA ILE A 406 -16.01 -13.98 -25.33
C ILE A 406 -15.80 -13.87 -26.84
N ASN A 407 -15.08 -14.82 -27.45
CA ASN A 407 -14.87 -14.85 -28.90
C ASN A 407 -16.17 -15.11 -29.66
N ILE A 408 -17.04 -15.98 -29.16
CA ILE A 408 -18.39 -16.20 -29.70
C ILE A 408 -19.22 -14.93 -29.56
N ASN A 409 -19.16 -14.21 -28.43
CA ASN A 409 -19.86 -12.93 -28.27
C ASN A 409 -19.30 -11.82 -29.18
N GLN A 410 -17.99 -11.82 -29.46
CA GLN A 410 -17.35 -10.86 -30.37
C GLN A 410 -17.61 -11.19 -31.85
N GLN A 411 -17.80 -12.47 -32.21
CA GLN A 411 -18.19 -12.90 -33.55
C GLN A 411 -19.69 -12.76 -33.81
N ILE A 412 -20.54 -12.97 -32.80
CA ILE A 412 -22.01 -12.78 -32.88
C ILE A 412 -22.42 -11.32 -32.68
N GLY A 413 -21.59 -10.50 -32.01
CA GLY A 413 -21.78 -9.07 -31.81
C GLY A 413 -22.11 -8.26 -33.09
N PRO A 414 -21.36 -8.42 -34.20
CA PRO A 414 -21.68 -7.73 -35.45
C PRO A 414 -22.98 -8.24 -36.13
N GLU A 415 -23.32 -9.53 -35.99
CA GLU A 415 -24.59 -10.06 -36.54
C GLU A 415 -25.82 -9.58 -35.73
N ARG A 416 -25.73 -9.52 -34.40
CA ARG A 416 -26.80 -8.96 -33.56
C ARG A 416 -26.98 -7.45 -33.76
N ALA A 417 -25.90 -6.70 -33.97
CA ALA A 417 -25.98 -5.28 -34.30
C ALA A 417 -26.63 -5.04 -35.68
N ASN A 418 -26.36 -5.90 -36.66
CA ASN A 418 -27.00 -5.81 -37.99
C ASN A 418 -28.48 -6.20 -37.98
N ILE A 419 -28.88 -7.20 -37.19
CA ILE A 419 -30.31 -7.58 -37.03
C ILE A 419 -31.09 -6.53 -36.21
N ALA A 420 -30.46 -5.92 -35.20
CA ALA A 420 -31.08 -4.83 -34.44
C ALA A 420 -31.24 -3.56 -35.29
N ASN A 421 -30.26 -3.21 -36.12
CA ASN A 421 -30.34 -2.04 -37.00
C ASN A 421 -31.35 -2.20 -38.14
N SER A 422 -31.52 -3.40 -38.71
CA SER A 422 -32.55 -3.64 -39.73
C SER A 422 -33.97 -3.62 -39.17
N THR A 423 -34.16 -4.07 -37.93
CA THR A 423 -35.46 -4.03 -37.23
C THR A 423 -35.84 -2.60 -36.83
N VAL A 424 -34.87 -1.77 -36.44
CA VAL A 424 -35.09 -0.36 -36.09
C VAL A 424 -35.34 0.50 -37.34
N GLN A 425 -34.67 0.23 -38.47
CA GLN A 425 -34.95 0.94 -39.72
C GLN A 425 -36.32 0.58 -40.33
N GLY A 426 -36.77 -0.67 -40.22
CA GLY A 426 -38.10 -1.06 -40.71
C GLY A 426 -39.26 -0.45 -39.93
N VAL A 427 -39.09 -0.18 -38.63
CA VAL A 427 -40.13 0.44 -37.78
C VAL A 427 -40.19 1.96 -37.95
N LEU A 428 -39.08 2.59 -38.36
CA LEU A 428 -39.02 4.05 -38.59
C LEU A 428 -39.51 4.49 -39.98
N THR A 429 -39.66 3.58 -40.94
CA THR A 429 -40.21 3.89 -42.27
C THR A 429 -41.74 3.76 -42.39
N ASP A 430 -42.41 3.13 -41.42
CA ASP A 430 -43.88 2.96 -41.42
C ASP A 430 -44.63 4.02 -40.57
N SER A 431 -43.96 5.10 -40.17
CA SER A 431 -44.56 6.17 -39.35
C SER A 431 -44.29 7.60 -39.85
N LEU A 432 -44.23 7.77 -41.19
CA LEU A 432 -44.35 9.07 -41.87
C LEU A 432 -45.35 9.00 -43.03
#